data_AF-A0A974PX83-F1
#
_entry.id   AF-A0A974PX83-F1
#
_cell.length_a   1.000
_cell.length_b   1.000
_cell.length_c   1.000
_cell.angle_alpha   90.00
_cell.angle_beta   90.00
_cell.angle_gamma   90.00
#
_symmetry.space_group_name_H-M   'P 1'
#
loop_
_entity.id
_entity.type
_entity.pdbx_description
1 polymer ?
#
loop_
_entity_poly.entity_id
_entity_poly.type
_entity_poly.pdbx_seq_one_letter_code
_entity_poly.pdbx_strand_id
1 'polypeptide(L)' 'MKSLLRRLLGRPAPPANPLSDIERARQLIAAIDAGGIPLDPRRIARIAEGLGLEVSPRAPMDETIARIRAAVKRCPEG' A
#
# COMPACT_ATOMS: atom_id res chain seq x y z
N MET A 1 35.09 -10.38 37.87
CA MET A 1 34.28 -9.20 38.26
C MET A 1 33.39 -8.79 37.09
N LYS A 2 32.07 -8.86 37.30
CA LYS A 2 31.00 -8.07 36.65
C LYS A 2 30.85 -8.13 35.12
N SER A 3 30.21 -9.22 34.65
CA SER A 3 29.35 -9.18 33.46
C SER A 3 28.11 -8.32 33.77
N LEU A 4 28.16 -7.04 33.38
CA LEU A 4 27.08 -6.07 33.63
C LEU A 4 27.07 -5.02 32.51
N LEU A 5 26.58 -5.37 31.32
CA LEU A 5 25.96 -4.38 30.42
C LEU A 5 24.85 -5.01 29.58
N ARG A 6 23.80 -5.32 30.34
CA ARG A 6 22.37 -5.20 30.01
C ARG A 6 22.06 -4.36 28.75
N ARG A 7 21.62 -5.04 27.68
CA ARG A 7 20.21 -5.07 27.27
C ARG A 7 19.49 -3.70 27.21
N LEU A 8 20.01 -2.75 26.43
CA LEU A 8 19.44 -1.39 26.27
C LEU A 8 19.19 -0.96 24.81
N LEU A 9 18.93 -1.91 23.92
CA LEU A 9 18.38 -1.60 22.59
C LEU A 9 17.08 -2.39 22.47
N GLY A 10 15.97 -1.72 22.77
CA GLY A 10 14.63 -2.26 22.56
C GLY A 10 14.57 -2.82 21.14
N ARG A 11 14.34 -4.12 21.03
CA ARG A 11 14.15 -4.77 19.74
C ARG A 11 12.98 -4.05 19.06
N PRO A 12 13.16 -3.44 17.88
CA PRO A 12 12.04 -2.82 17.19
C PRO A 12 10.96 -3.90 17.07
N ALA A 13 9.75 -3.58 17.52
CA ALA A 13 8.61 -4.44 17.27
C ALA A 13 8.56 -4.71 15.76
N PRO A 14 8.35 -5.96 15.31
CA PRO A 14 8.19 -6.22 13.90
C PRO A 14 7.10 -5.26 13.38
N PRO A 15 7.34 -4.56 12.26
CA PRO A 15 6.33 -3.67 11.71
C PRO A 15 5.03 -4.47 11.61
N ALA A 16 3.94 -3.91 12.13
CA ALA A 16 2.60 -4.46 11.99
C ALA A 16 2.45 -4.95 10.54
N ASN A 17 2.07 -6.21 10.39
CA ASN A 17 2.09 -6.96 9.13
C ASN A 17 1.78 -6.00 7.96
N PRO A 18 2.72 -5.80 7.01
CA PRO A 18 2.51 -4.80 5.97
C PRO A 18 1.17 -5.09 5.31
N LEU A 19 0.30 -4.09 5.29
CA LEU A 19 -1.04 -4.21 4.69
C LEU A 19 -0.92 -4.96 3.37
N SER A 20 -1.78 -5.95 3.18
CA SER A 20 -1.87 -6.64 1.90
C SER A 20 -2.09 -5.64 0.77
N ASP A 21 -1.61 -5.94 -0.44
CA ASP A 21 -1.75 -4.99 -1.55
C ASP A 21 -3.21 -4.63 -1.85
N ILE A 22 -4.15 -5.55 -1.55
CA ILE A 22 -5.58 -5.29 -1.66
C ILE A 22 -6.11 -4.33 -0.59
N GLU A 23 -5.64 -4.40 0.66
CA GLU A 23 -5.99 -3.43 1.70
C GLU A 23 -5.41 -2.04 1.39
N ARG A 24 -4.16 -1.99 0.89
CA ARG A 24 -3.54 -0.74 0.44
C ARG A 24 -4.32 -0.09 -0.69
N ALA A 25 -4.80 -0.91 -1.64
CA ALA A 25 -5.64 -0.47 -2.73
C ALA A 25 -6.99 0.08 -2.23
N ARG A 26 -7.63 -0.59 -1.28
CA ARG A 26 -8.89 -0.10 -0.68
C ARG A 26 -8.70 1.23 0.04
N GLN A 27 -7.65 1.36 0.85
CA GLN A 27 -7.34 2.64 1.52
C GLN A 27 -7.09 3.77 0.52
N LEU A 28 -6.37 3.48 -0.57
CA LEU A 28 -6.14 4.46 -1.64
C LEU A 28 -7.46 4.91 -2.27
N ILE A 29 -8.32 3.97 -2.67
CA ILE A 29 -9.60 4.29 -3.32
C ILE A 29 -10.53 5.04 -2.36
N ALA A 30 -10.63 4.62 -1.11
CA ALA A 30 -11.45 5.30 -0.09
C ALA A 30 -10.98 6.74 0.14
N ALA A 31 -9.66 6.98 0.19
CA ALA A 31 -9.11 8.32 0.33
C ALA A 31 -9.44 9.20 -0.89
N ILE A 32 -9.34 8.66 -2.11
CA ILE A 32 -9.70 9.37 -3.35
C ILE A 32 -11.20 9.69 -3.38
N ASP A 33 -12.05 8.74 -3.00
CA ASP A 33 -13.51 8.92 -2.97
C ASP A 33 -13.93 9.97 -1.92
N ALA A 34 -13.14 10.14 -0.86
CA ALA A 34 -13.30 11.22 0.11
C ALA A 34 -12.78 12.59 -0.37
N GLY A 35 -12.27 12.68 -1.61
CA GLY A 35 -11.71 13.91 -2.20
C GLY A 35 -10.20 14.08 -1.99
N GLY A 36 -9.50 13.06 -1.49
CA GLY A 36 -8.05 13.08 -1.31
C GLY A 36 -7.30 12.95 -2.65
N ILE A 37 -6.26 13.75 -2.82
CA ILE A 37 -5.40 13.71 -4.02
C ILE A 37 -4.11 12.96 -3.67
N PRO A 38 -3.75 11.89 -4.40
CA PRO A 38 -2.48 11.20 -4.19
C PRO A 38 -1.30 12.13 -4.48
N LEU A 39 -0.41 12.30 -3.50
CA LEU A 39 0.78 13.15 -3.63
C LEU A 39 1.92 12.46 -4.39
N ASP A 40 1.88 11.14 -4.52
CA ASP A 40 2.93 10.35 -5.19
C ASP A 40 2.33 9.35 -6.20
N PRO A 41 2.41 9.63 -7.51
CA PRO A 41 1.98 8.72 -8.56
C PRO A 41 2.71 7.36 -8.51
N ARG A 42 3.97 7.31 -8.05
CA ARG A 42 4.73 6.06 -7.98
C ARG A 42 4.13 5.10 -6.96
N ARG A 43 3.58 5.63 -5.86
CA ARG A 43 2.88 4.81 -4.87
C ARG A 43 1.67 4.10 -5.47
N ILE A 44 0.93 4.76 -6.37
CA ILE A 44 -0.22 4.17 -7.07
C ILE A 44 0.27 3.05 -7.99
N ALA A 45 1.31 3.29 -8.79
CA ALA A 45 1.89 2.27 -9.67
C ALA A 45 2.36 1.04 -8.89
N ARG A 46 3.03 1.23 -7.74
CA ARG A 46 3.44 0.11 -6.87
C ARG A 46 2.28 -0.70 -6.31
N ILE A 47 1.16 -0.05 -5.99
CA ILE A 47 -0.05 -0.76 -5.55
C ILE A 47 -0.62 -1.56 -6.73
N ALA A 48 -0.68 -0.97 -7.92
CA ALA A 48 -1.14 -1.69 -9.11
C ALA A 48 -0.26 -2.90 -9.43
N GLU A 49 1.07 -2.75 -9.38
CA GLU A 49 2.04 -3.84 -9.54
C GLU A 49 1.82 -4.95 -8.49
N GLY A 50 1.63 -4.58 -7.21
CA GLY A 50 1.37 -5.54 -6.13
C GLY A 50 0.06 -6.31 -6.30
N LEU A 51 -0.94 -5.72 -6.96
CA LEU A 51 -2.17 -6.38 -7.35
C LEU A 51 -2.04 -7.25 -8.62
N GLY A 52 -0.87 -7.30 -9.24
CA GLY A 52 -0.64 -7.99 -10.51
C GLY A 52 -1.29 -7.29 -11.72
N LEU A 53 -1.58 -5.99 -11.61
CA LEU A 53 -2.10 -5.21 -12.73
C LEU A 53 -0.96 -4.77 -13.63
N GLU A 54 -1.12 -4.99 -14.92
CA GLU A 54 -0.20 -4.44 -15.92
C GLU A 54 -0.50 -2.95 -16.11
N VAL A 55 0.46 -2.09 -15.77
CA VAL A 55 0.35 -0.64 -15.90
C VAL A 55 1.53 -0.10 -16.69
N SER A 56 1.25 0.65 -17.74
CA SER A 56 2.29 1.32 -18.52
C SER A 56 2.95 2.42 -17.67
N PRO A 57 4.27 2.61 -17.74
CA PRO A 57 4.95 3.74 -17.10
C PRO A 57 4.45 5.11 -17.58
N ARG A 58 3.79 5.14 -18.75
CA ARG A 58 3.20 6.33 -19.36
C ARG A 58 1.68 6.39 -19.20
N ALA A 59 1.07 5.42 -18.50
CA ALA A 59 -0.36 5.43 -18.29
C ALA A 59 -0.77 6.68 -17.50
N PRO A 60 -1.84 7.37 -17.92
CA PRO A 60 -2.46 8.41 -17.11
C PRO A 60 -2.80 7.91 -15.70
N MET A 61 -2.68 8.78 -14.71
CA MET A 61 -2.91 8.43 -13.31
C MET A 61 -4.35 7.96 -13.08
N ASP A 62 -5.33 8.65 -13.68
CA ASP A 62 -6.76 8.29 -13.58
C ASP A 62 -7.06 6.91 -14.15
N GLU A 63 -6.38 6.53 -15.24
CA GLU A 63 -6.50 5.19 -15.83
C GLU A 63 -5.99 4.12 -14.86
N THR A 64 -4.86 4.39 -14.20
CA THR A 64 -4.31 3.50 -13.16
C THR A 64 -5.26 3.37 -11.97
N ILE A 65 -5.83 4.47 -11.49
CA ILE A 65 -6.81 4.49 -10.40
C ILE A 65 -8.06 3.67 -10.79
N ALA A 66 -8.55 3.82 -12.03
CA ALA A 66 -9.69 3.07 -12.53
C ALA A 66 -9.42 1.55 -12.54
N ARG A 67 -8.21 1.12 -12.97
CA ARG A 67 -7.80 -0.29 -12.92
C ARG A 67 -7.76 -0.84 -11.49
N ILE A 68 -7.18 -0.08 -10.55
CA ILE A 68 -7.15 -0.46 -9.14
C ILE A 68 -8.58 -0.58 -8.58
N ARG A 69 -9.46 0.38 -8.89
CA ARG A 69 -10.87 0.34 -8.47
C ARG A 69 -11.57 -0.92 -8.99
N ALA A 70 -11.32 -1.30 -10.24
CA ALA A 70 -11.87 -2.54 -10.80
C ALA A 70 -11.32 -3.79 -10.10
N ALA A 71 -10.04 -3.81 -9.73
CA ALA A 71 -9.43 -4.91 -8.99
C ALA A 71 -10.05 -5.08 -7.60
N VAL A 72 -10.22 -3.98 -6.86
CA VAL A 72 -10.89 -3.98 -5.56
C VAL A 72 -12.33 -4.52 -5.66
N LYS A 73 -13.09 -4.12 -6.69
CA LYS A 73 -14.45 -4.62 -6.91
C LYS A 73 -14.52 -6.13 -7.17
N ARG A 74 -13.49 -6.73 -7.75
CA ARG A 74 -13.43 -8.19 -7.99
C ARG A 74 -13.12 -9.00 -6.74
N CYS A 75 -12.53 -8.36 -5.73
CA CYS A 75 -12.23 -8.98 -4.44
C CYS A 75 -12.98 -8.20 -3.34
N PRO A 76 -14.32 -8.31 -3.28
CA PRO A 76 -15.06 -7.81 -2.13
C PRO A 76 -14.58 -8.56 -0.89
N GLU A 77 -14.31 -7.83 0.20
CA GLU A 77 -14.12 -8.45 1.51
C GLU A 77 -15.38 -9.28 1.79
N GLY A 78 -15.21 -10.55 2.17
CA GLY A 78 -16.32 -11.41 2.60
C GLY A 78 -16.81 -11.02 3.98
#